data_AF-A0A2S7ILF1-F1
#
_entry.id   AF-A0A2S7ILF1-F1
#
_cell.length_a   1.000
_cell.length_b   1.000
_cell.length_c   1.000
_cell.angle_alpha   90.00
_cell.angle_beta   90.00
_cell.angle_gamma   90.00
#
_symmetry.space_group_name_H-M   'P 1'
#
loop_
_entity.id
_entity.type
_entity.pdbx_description
1 polymer ?
#
loop_
_entity_poly.entity_id
_entity_poly.type
_entity_poly.pdbx_seq_one_letter_code
_entity_poly.pdbx_strand_id
1 'polypeptide(L)'
;MKAIKAFFSKEGTVLLSFLLLGGIIGVQHIFEGPKSYNNYLIFRQSFLHLLAGTNPYVEYPSEYFDIFLYHPSFTLFFSPFSYLPIWIGLIIWTVISSYVLFYAIRSLPITHSQKLFCWWFVFIELSFALHYQQTNPLITALGLLTFSNLENGKTGRAALFPLLAFCIKGYGLIFAALFIFYPRPGRYIASSVGWFLLLNLLPLPVLGWDRFLEVYQQWVACLQADYKVNYGFSIMGLLKLIWPAFQAVSTVQILGVLLLAATWSIYWLKSRVQPLNLTTRLSLLAYVLLWVILFNHAAESQTYIIAVQGAALYILLEKERYPRWATLCTLLVFFLTVLSASDVYPPLWRRAFFYPYLIKVIPCTLVWFVLQFELISRGLQQRKHRISESQYRSPVL
;
A
#
# COMPACT_ATOMS: atom_id res chain seq x y z
N MET A 1 22.14 -10.03 26.01
CA MET A 1 20.89 -9.36 25.59
C MET A 1 21.02 -7.86 25.31
N LYS A 2 21.65 -7.02 26.16
CA LYS A 2 21.77 -5.56 25.92
C LYS A 2 22.51 -5.20 24.61
N ALA A 3 23.64 -5.85 24.33
CA ALA A 3 24.42 -5.61 23.09
C ALA A 3 23.65 -5.97 21.81
N ILE A 4 22.92 -7.10 21.81
CA ILE A 4 22.06 -7.54 20.69
C ILE A 4 20.95 -6.53 20.46
N LYS A 5 20.24 -6.11 21.51
CA LYS A 5 19.19 -5.09 21.42
C LYS A 5 19.77 -3.77 20.86
N ALA A 6 20.94 -3.35 21.32
CA ALA A 6 21.60 -2.15 20.83
C ALA A 6 21.95 -2.26 19.34
N PHE A 7 22.42 -3.43 18.88
CA PHE A 7 22.75 -3.67 17.47
C PHE A 7 21.53 -3.54 16.55
N PHE A 8 20.43 -4.23 16.87
CA PHE A 8 19.17 -4.18 16.09
C PHE A 8 18.38 -2.87 16.25
N SER A 9 18.79 -1.98 17.15
CA SER A 9 18.20 -0.65 17.31
C SER A 9 18.90 0.43 16.47
N LYS A 10 20.06 0.13 15.87
CA LYS A 10 20.77 1.07 15.00
C LYS A 10 20.09 1.13 13.65
N GLU A 11 19.80 2.34 13.17
CA GLU A 11 19.19 2.55 11.86
C GLU A 11 20.04 1.94 10.73
N GLY A 12 21.37 2.06 10.80
CA GLY A 12 22.28 1.47 9.82
C GLY A 12 22.17 -0.06 9.74
N THR A 13 21.94 -0.73 10.87
CA THR A 13 21.68 -2.18 10.91
C THR A 13 20.38 -2.52 10.19
N VAL A 14 19.31 -1.77 10.46
CA VAL A 14 18.01 -1.98 9.81
C VAL A 14 18.13 -1.76 8.30
N LEU A 15 18.76 -0.67 7.88
CA LEU A 15 18.99 -0.38 6.46
C LEU A 15 19.77 -1.52 5.80
N LEU A 16 20.89 -1.94 6.39
CA LEU A 16 21.68 -3.05 5.86
C LEU A 16 20.85 -4.33 5.76
N SER A 17 20.02 -4.66 6.76
CA SER A 17 19.13 -5.82 6.70
C SER A 17 18.12 -5.73 5.55
N PHE A 18 17.53 -4.56 5.30
CA PHE A 18 16.62 -4.34 4.17
C PHE A 18 17.33 -4.49 2.82
N LEU A 19 18.53 -3.93 2.68
CA LEU A 19 19.32 -4.04 1.45
C LEU A 19 19.78 -5.50 1.20
N LEU A 20 20.27 -6.17 2.24
CA LEU A 20 20.66 -7.59 2.16
C LEU A 20 19.47 -8.48 1.83
N LEU A 21 18.29 -8.23 2.40
CA LEU A 21 17.07 -8.97 2.06
C LEU A 21 16.78 -8.90 0.56
N GLY A 22 16.76 -7.69 -0.02
CA GLY A 22 16.55 -7.51 -1.46
C GLY A 22 17.63 -8.19 -2.30
N GLY A 23 18.91 -8.02 -1.94
CA GLY A 23 20.04 -8.59 -2.65
C GLY A 23 20.04 -10.13 -2.64
N ILE A 24 19.84 -10.73 -1.47
CA ILE A 24 19.80 -12.19 -1.30
C ILE A 24 18.64 -12.80 -2.10
N ILE A 25 17.43 -12.22 -2.02
CA ILE A 25 16.27 -12.70 -2.79
C ILE A 25 16.51 -12.58 -4.30
N GLY A 26 17.09 -11.47 -4.75
CA GLY A 26 17.45 -11.30 -6.16
C GLY A 26 18.42 -12.38 -6.64
N VAL A 27 19.47 -12.65 -5.86
CA VAL A 27 20.45 -13.73 -6.15
C VAL A 27 19.79 -15.11 -6.13
N GLN A 28 18.94 -15.40 -5.14
CA GLN A 28 18.23 -16.67 -5.04
C GLN A 28 17.45 -16.98 -6.33
N HIS A 29 16.67 -16.01 -6.82
CA HIS A 29 15.85 -16.22 -8.02
C HIS A 29 16.66 -16.33 -9.30
N ILE A 30 17.85 -15.73 -9.39
CA ILE A 30 18.75 -15.96 -10.52
C ILE A 30 19.12 -17.45 -10.63
N PHE A 31 19.36 -18.12 -9.50
CA PHE A 31 19.68 -19.55 -9.47
C PHE A 31 18.46 -20.46 -9.71
N GLU A 32 17.25 -20.03 -9.34
CA GLU A 32 16.00 -20.77 -9.59
C GLU A 32 15.54 -20.67 -11.07
N GLY A 33 15.97 -19.62 -11.78
CA GLY A 33 15.75 -19.44 -13.22
C GLY A 33 14.46 -18.70 -13.59
N PRO A 34 14.22 -18.45 -14.89
CA PRO A 34 13.21 -17.50 -15.39
C PRO A 34 11.80 -17.64 -14.83
N LYS A 35 11.37 -18.86 -14.51
CA LYS A 35 10.04 -19.13 -13.97
C LYS A 35 9.83 -18.54 -12.57
N SER A 36 10.90 -18.28 -11.82
CA SER A 36 10.82 -17.79 -10.45
C SER A 36 10.77 -16.26 -10.35
N TYR A 37 11.05 -15.53 -11.43
CA TYR A 37 11.05 -14.06 -11.46
C TYR A 37 10.16 -13.46 -12.56
N ASN A 38 9.01 -14.10 -12.78
CA ASN A 38 8.05 -13.79 -13.83
C ASN A 38 7.61 -12.30 -13.85
N ASN A 39 7.24 -11.74 -12.69
CA ASN A 39 6.81 -10.34 -12.60
C ASN A 39 7.89 -9.36 -13.08
N TYR A 40 9.16 -9.63 -12.75
CA TYR A 40 10.26 -8.81 -13.23
C TYR A 40 10.41 -8.88 -14.76
N LEU A 41 10.22 -10.06 -15.36
CA LEU A 41 10.24 -10.22 -16.82
C LEU A 41 9.11 -9.42 -17.48
N ILE A 42 7.88 -9.51 -16.97
CA ILE A 42 6.73 -8.72 -17.46
C ILE A 42 7.07 -7.22 -17.46
N PHE A 43 7.57 -6.68 -16.34
CA PHE A 43 7.84 -5.25 -16.24
C PHE A 43 8.96 -4.81 -17.19
N ARG A 44 10.04 -5.59 -17.23
CA ARG A 44 11.18 -5.35 -18.11
C ARG A 44 10.78 -5.37 -19.58
N GLN A 45 10.00 -6.38 -19.97
CA GLN A 45 9.67 -6.62 -21.35
C GLN A 45 8.61 -5.64 -21.88
N SER A 46 7.72 -5.15 -21.00
CA SER A 46 6.69 -4.17 -21.37
C SER A 46 7.25 -2.94 -22.12
N PHE A 47 8.44 -2.46 -21.74
CA PHE A 47 9.12 -1.37 -22.43
C PHE A 47 9.68 -1.78 -23.80
N LEU A 48 10.21 -3.00 -23.92
CA LEU A 48 10.75 -3.51 -25.18
C LEU A 48 9.64 -3.76 -26.19
N HIS A 49 8.49 -4.31 -25.75
CA HIS A 49 7.30 -4.42 -26.58
C HIS A 49 6.76 -3.05 -27.00
N LEU A 50 6.77 -2.07 -26.09
CA LEU A 50 6.39 -0.70 -26.41
C LEU A 50 7.27 -0.11 -27.52
N LEU A 51 8.60 -0.28 -27.42
CA LEU A 51 9.56 0.20 -28.42
C LEU A 51 9.49 -0.55 -29.76
N ALA A 52 9.17 -1.85 -29.73
CA ALA A 52 9.00 -2.66 -30.92
C ALA A 52 7.71 -2.34 -31.70
N GLY A 53 6.87 -1.44 -31.19
CA GLY A 53 5.58 -1.14 -31.80
C GLY A 53 4.55 -2.26 -31.63
N THR A 54 4.78 -3.21 -30.72
CA THR A 54 3.81 -4.27 -30.40
C THR A 54 2.91 -3.85 -29.25
N ASN A 55 1.76 -4.51 -29.08
CA ASN A 55 0.84 -4.23 -27.99
C ASN A 55 1.38 -4.83 -26.68
N PRO A 56 1.82 -4.05 -25.68
CA PRO A 56 2.36 -4.63 -24.44
C PRO A 56 1.29 -5.29 -23.56
N TYR A 57 0.01 -5.11 -23.87
CA TYR A 57 -1.15 -5.53 -23.07
C TYR A 57 -1.76 -6.89 -23.50
N VAL A 58 -1.01 -7.71 -24.25
CA VAL A 58 -1.41 -9.08 -24.65
C VAL A 58 -0.50 -10.12 -24.00
N GLU A 59 -0.84 -11.40 -24.19
CA GLU A 59 -0.02 -12.52 -23.71
C GLU A 59 1.25 -12.71 -24.55
N TYR A 60 2.36 -13.03 -23.87
CA TYR A 60 3.63 -13.40 -24.50
C TYR A 60 4.18 -14.70 -23.92
N PRO A 61 3.55 -15.87 -24.18
CA PRO A 61 3.87 -17.14 -23.51
C PRO A 61 5.31 -17.64 -23.70
N SER A 62 6.00 -17.18 -24.73
CA SER A 62 7.41 -17.48 -24.98
C SER A 62 8.37 -16.69 -24.09
N GLU A 63 7.91 -15.61 -23.47
CA GLU A 63 8.74 -14.66 -22.71
C GLU A 63 8.42 -14.70 -21.21
N TYR A 64 7.14 -14.76 -20.86
CA TYR A 64 6.64 -14.82 -19.49
C TYR A 64 5.21 -15.37 -19.44
N PHE A 65 4.71 -15.61 -18.24
CA PHE A 65 3.31 -15.99 -17.97
C PHE A 65 2.55 -14.75 -17.48
N ASP A 66 1.25 -14.65 -17.72
CA ASP A 66 0.39 -13.50 -17.36
C ASP A 66 0.55 -12.27 -18.29
N ILE A 67 -0.28 -11.25 -18.09
CA ILE A 67 -0.35 -10.03 -18.89
C ILE A 67 0.11 -8.80 -18.11
N PHE A 68 0.59 -7.80 -18.83
CA PHE A 68 0.94 -6.50 -18.26
C PHE A 68 -0.32 -5.66 -18.05
N LEU A 69 -0.61 -5.25 -16.81
CA LEU A 69 -1.83 -4.49 -16.46
C LEU A 69 -1.58 -3.03 -16.05
N TYR A 70 -0.33 -2.58 -16.17
CA TYR A 70 0.13 -1.32 -15.59
C TYR A 70 -0.09 -0.16 -16.56
N HIS A 71 -0.17 1.06 -16.03
CA HIS A 71 -0.35 2.27 -16.84
C HIS A 71 0.77 2.41 -17.89
N PRO A 72 0.52 2.97 -19.09
CA PRO A 72 1.54 3.10 -20.15
C PRO A 72 2.87 3.71 -19.68
N SER A 73 2.84 4.74 -18.84
CA SER A 73 4.05 5.36 -18.26
C SER A 73 4.92 4.43 -17.42
N PHE A 74 4.35 3.37 -16.85
CA PHE A 74 5.11 2.39 -16.06
C PHE A 74 6.11 1.61 -16.90
N THR A 75 5.82 1.41 -18.19
CA THR A 75 6.79 0.83 -19.14
C THR A 75 8.06 1.69 -19.19
N LEU A 76 7.94 3.02 -19.24
CA LEU A 76 9.08 3.93 -19.26
C LEU A 76 9.84 3.96 -17.92
N PHE A 77 9.16 3.75 -16.78
CA PHE A 77 9.85 3.60 -15.49
C PHE A 77 10.78 2.39 -15.47
N PHE A 78 10.46 1.35 -16.24
CA PHE A 78 11.26 0.15 -16.39
C PHE A 78 12.33 0.23 -17.48
N SER A 79 12.35 1.27 -18.30
CA SER A 79 13.34 1.45 -19.38
C SER A 79 14.80 1.19 -18.97
N PRO A 80 15.33 1.67 -17.82
CA PRO A 80 16.71 1.32 -17.45
C PRO A 80 16.89 -0.18 -17.17
N PHE A 81 15.90 -0.85 -16.59
CA PHE A 81 15.94 -2.29 -16.29
C PHE A 81 15.84 -3.14 -17.57
N SER A 82 15.17 -2.64 -18.59
CA SER A 82 15.01 -3.28 -19.91
C SER A 82 16.30 -3.43 -20.69
N TYR A 83 17.31 -2.61 -20.43
CA TYR A 83 18.63 -2.71 -21.06
C TYR A 83 19.68 -3.39 -20.18
N LEU A 84 19.44 -3.49 -18.87
CA LEU A 84 20.34 -4.21 -17.98
C LEU A 84 20.28 -5.73 -18.24
N PRO A 85 21.40 -6.46 -18.02
CA PRO A 85 21.37 -7.90 -17.84
C PRO A 85 20.37 -8.26 -16.75
N ILE A 86 19.57 -9.32 -16.97
CA ILE A 86 18.47 -9.73 -16.09
C ILE A 86 18.94 -9.85 -14.64
N TRP A 87 20.11 -10.45 -14.40
CA TRP A 87 20.64 -10.67 -13.05
C TRP A 87 20.94 -9.36 -12.32
N ILE A 88 21.50 -8.34 -13.01
CA ILE A 88 21.75 -7.03 -12.42
C ILE A 88 20.42 -6.34 -12.09
N GLY A 89 19.54 -6.27 -13.09
CA GLY A 89 18.31 -5.51 -12.95
C GLY A 89 17.34 -6.12 -11.94
N LEU A 90 17.30 -7.45 -11.80
CA LEU A 90 16.51 -8.15 -10.78
C LEU A 90 16.99 -7.82 -9.36
N ILE A 91 18.30 -7.87 -9.12
CA ILE A 91 18.90 -7.50 -7.82
C ILE A 91 18.62 -6.03 -7.51
N ILE A 92 18.83 -5.13 -8.47
CA ILE A 92 18.56 -3.70 -8.28
C ILE A 92 17.07 -3.47 -7.99
N TRP A 93 16.17 -4.16 -8.70
CA TRP A 93 14.72 -4.03 -8.52
C TRP A 93 14.27 -4.40 -7.09
N THR A 94 14.72 -5.55 -6.58
CA THR A 94 14.38 -6.00 -5.23
C THR A 94 15.01 -5.10 -4.16
N VAL A 95 16.26 -4.66 -4.37
CA VAL A 95 16.95 -3.72 -3.46
C VAL A 95 16.25 -2.37 -3.41
N ILE A 96 15.89 -1.79 -4.57
CA ILE A 96 15.17 -0.51 -4.64
C ILE A 96 13.81 -0.63 -3.95
N SER A 97 13.05 -1.70 -4.23
CA SER A 97 11.74 -1.92 -3.61
C SER A 97 11.83 -1.97 -2.08
N SER A 98 12.84 -2.66 -1.55
CA SER A 98 13.14 -2.72 -0.12
C SER A 98 13.58 -1.36 0.46
N TYR A 99 14.53 -0.70 -0.21
CA TYR A 99 15.09 0.58 0.22
C TYR A 99 14.04 1.69 0.28
N VAL A 100 13.18 1.79 -0.73
CA VAL A 100 12.15 2.83 -0.80
C VAL A 100 11.13 2.66 0.32
N LEU A 101 10.76 1.43 0.69
CA LEU A 101 9.92 1.17 1.87
C LEU A 101 10.62 1.54 3.18
N PHE A 102 11.90 1.16 3.34
CA PHE A 102 12.71 1.57 4.48
C PHE A 102 12.72 3.10 4.64
N TYR A 103 13.03 3.83 3.56
CA TYR A 103 13.09 5.28 3.54
C TYR A 103 11.72 5.93 3.82
N ALA A 104 10.64 5.34 3.30
CA ALA A 104 9.30 5.85 3.54
C ALA A 104 8.92 5.77 5.04
N ILE A 105 9.21 4.65 5.71
CA ILE A 105 9.04 4.51 7.17
C ILE A 105 9.98 5.49 7.92
N ARG A 106 11.22 5.64 7.46
CA ARG A 106 12.19 6.63 8.01
C ARG A 106 11.61 8.04 8.01
N SER A 107 10.86 8.39 6.96
CA SER A 107 10.31 9.73 6.74
C SER A 107 9.10 10.06 7.61
N LEU A 108 8.48 9.08 8.27
CA LEU A 108 7.32 9.32 9.12
C LEU A 108 7.68 10.19 10.34
N PRO A 109 6.79 11.12 10.75
CA PRO A 109 7.00 12.00 11.91
C PRO A 109 6.73 11.28 13.24
N ILE A 110 7.27 10.08 13.40
CA ILE A 110 7.19 9.26 14.61
C ILE A 110 8.58 9.10 15.24
N THR A 111 8.64 8.66 16.49
CA THR A 111 9.91 8.48 17.21
C THR A 111 10.75 7.35 16.60
N HIS A 112 12.06 7.35 16.87
CA HIS A 112 12.97 6.29 16.38
C HIS A 112 12.52 4.88 16.82
N SER A 113 12.14 4.71 18.09
CA SER A 113 11.63 3.44 18.61
C SER A 113 10.37 2.96 17.89
N GLN A 114 9.52 3.90 17.45
CA GLN A 114 8.33 3.59 16.69
C GLN A 114 8.67 3.17 15.25
N LYS A 115 9.67 3.80 14.62
CA LYS A 115 10.21 3.38 13.31
C LYS A 115 10.82 1.99 13.37
N LEU A 116 11.60 1.69 14.42
CA LEU A 116 12.16 0.35 14.67
C LEU A 116 11.08 -0.71 14.71
N PHE A 117 9.96 -0.44 15.40
CA PHE A 117 8.82 -1.36 15.40
C PHE A 117 8.28 -1.56 13.98
N CYS A 118 7.95 -0.48 13.26
CA CYS A 118 7.41 -0.59 11.90
C CYS A 118 8.35 -1.37 10.96
N TRP A 119 9.64 -1.02 10.90
CA TRP A 119 10.61 -1.69 10.05
C TRP A 119 10.69 -3.19 10.32
N TRP A 120 10.87 -3.59 11.58
CA TRP A 120 11.01 -5.01 11.91
C TRP A 120 9.71 -5.78 11.78
N PHE A 121 8.56 -5.14 12.05
CA PHE A 121 7.26 -5.77 11.94
C PHE A 121 6.88 -6.09 10.48
N VAL A 122 7.21 -5.21 9.53
CA VAL A 122 6.96 -5.45 8.10
C VAL A 122 8.05 -6.26 7.42
N PHE A 123 9.21 -6.47 8.05
CA PHE A 123 10.39 -7.08 7.42
C PHE A 123 10.11 -8.46 6.80
N ILE A 124 9.38 -9.32 7.52
CA ILE A 124 9.05 -10.67 7.04
C ILE A 124 8.03 -10.61 5.89
N GLU A 125 7.01 -9.75 6.01
CA GLU A 125 6.02 -9.56 4.95
C GLU A 125 6.65 -8.97 3.68
N LEU A 126 7.65 -8.10 3.84
CA LEU A 126 8.45 -7.56 2.74
C LEU A 126 9.20 -8.69 2.02
N SER A 127 9.76 -9.67 2.74
CA SER A 127 10.41 -10.83 2.12
C SER A 127 9.45 -11.52 1.14
N PHE A 128 8.22 -11.82 1.57
CA PHE A 128 7.24 -12.46 0.68
C PHE A 128 6.89 -11.62 -0.54
N ALA A 129 6.77 -10.30 -0.40
CA ALA A 129 6.52 -9.43 -1.54
C ALA A 129 7.71 -9.42 -2.52
N LEU A 130 8.94 -9.43 -2.01
CA LEU A 130 10.16 -9.45 -2.84
C LEU A 130 10.39 -10.79 -3.54
N HIS A 131 10.02 -11.92 -2.90
CA HIS A 131 10.07 -13.26 -3.52
C HIS A 131 9.13 -13.41 -4.72
N TYR A 132 8.13 -12.53 -4.84
CA TYR A 132 7.25 -12.45 -6.01
C TYR A 132 7.54 -11.21 -6.87
N GLN A 133 8.64 -10.50 -6.60
CA GLN A 133 9.06 -9.26 -7.26
C GLN A 133 7.92 -8.23 -7.36
N GLN A 134 7.01 -8.23 -6.39
CA GLN A 134 5.79 -7.43 -6.42
C GLN A 134 6.13 -5.94 -6.32
N THR A 135 5.29 -5.11 -6.95
CA THR A 135 5.37 -3.65 -6.87
C THR A 135 4.70 -3.09 -5.61
N ASN A 136 3.96 -3.92 -4.85
CA ASN A 136 3.20 -3.50 -3.66
C ASN A 136 4.04 -2.82 -2.56
N PRO A 137 5.30 -3.22 -2.26
CA PRO A 137 6.16 -2.48 -1.33
C PRO A 137 6.37 -1.01 -1.75
N LEU A 138 6.49 -0.75 -3.06
CA LEU A 138 6.57 0.62 -3.59
C LEU A 138 5.25 1.35 -3.41
N ILE A 139 4.10 0.70 -3.65
CA ILE A 139 2.79 1.34 -3.42
C ILE A 139 2.61 1.71 -1.93
N THR A 140 2.98 0.82 -1.00
CA THR A 140 3.02 1.12 0.44
C THR A 140 3.88 2.34 0.71
N ALA A 141 5.11 2.35 0.19
CA ALA A 141 6.08 3.41 0.41
C ALA A 141 5.60 4.76 -0.16
N LEU A 142 5.00 4.77 -1.35
CA LEU A 142 4.42 5.96 -1.97
C LEU A 142 3.26 6.53 -1.15
N GLY A 143 2.42 5.69 -0.57
CA GLY A 143 1.38 6.12 0.38
C GLY A 143 1.97 6.78 1.64
N LEU A 144 3.00 6.18 2.24
CA LEU A 144 3.70 6.75 3.40
C LEU A 144 4.44 8.05 3.05
N LEU A 145 5.07 8.14 1.87
CA LEU A 145 5.75 9.35 1.39
C LEU A 145 4.78 10.48 1.08
N THR A 146 3.58 10.16 0.57
CA THR A 146 2.47 11.11 0.44
C THR A 146 2.17 11.74 1.79
N PHE A 147 1.94 10.90 2.80
CA PHE A 147 1.67 11.34 4.17
C PHE A 147 2.82 12.19 4.74
N SER A 148 4.06 11.71 4.68
CA SER A 148 5.22 12.43 5.21
C SER A 148 5.42 13.79 4.53
N ASN A 149 5.24 13.90 3.21
CA ASN A 149 5.38 15.19 2.53
C ASN A 149 4.23 16.15 2.84
N LEU A 150 3.02 15.65 3.08
CA LEU A 150 1.91 16.48 3.57
C LEU A 150 2.19 17.02 4.97
N GLU A 151 2.65 16.18 5.90
CA GLU A 151 3.07 16.59 7.25
C GLU A 151 4.18 17.65 7.22
N ASN A 152 5.13 17.51 6.29
CA ASN A 152 6.22 18.47 6.12
C ASN A 152 5.85 19.72 5.28
N GLY A 153 4.58 19.90 4.92
CA GLY A 153 4.12 21.05 4.12
C GLY A 153 4.63 21.08 2.67
N LYS A 154 5.25 20.00 2.19
CA LYS A 154 5.76 19.82 0.81
C LYS A 154 4.64 19.40 -0.13
N THR A 155 3.55 20.17 -0.14
CA THR A 155 2.26 19.84 -0.79
C THR A 155 2.41 19.43 -2.27
N GLY A 156 3.21 20.15 -3.05
CA GLY A 156 3.39 19.84 -4.47
C GLY A 156 4.19 18.55 -4.74
N ARG A 157 5.11 18.19 -3.84
CA ARG A 157 5.81 16.89 -3.91
C ARG A 157 4.91 15.76 -3.44
N ALA A 158 4.09 15.99 -2.41
CA ALA A 158 3.13 15.00 -1.94
C ALA A 158 2.16 14.56 -3.05
N ALA A 159 1.74 15.48 -3.92
CA ALA A 159 0.85 15.19 -5.05
C ALA A 159 1.42 14.19 -6.07
N LEU A 160 2.74 14.06 -6.19
CA LEU A 160 3.39 13.15 -7.13
C LEU A 160 3.21 11.67 -6.74
N PHE A 161 3.37 11.34 -5.46
CA PHE A 161 3.50 9.94 -5.04
C PHE A 161 2.24 9.08 -5.27
N PRO A 162 1.00 9.56 -5.04
CA PRO A 162 -0.21 8.79 -5.38
C PRO A 162 -0.38 8.58 -6.88
N LEU A 163 0.13 9.50 -7.70
CA LEU A 163 0.08 9.39 -9.16
C LEU A 163 1.12 8.40 -9.68
N LEU A 164 2.33 8.37 -9.08
CA LEU A 164 3.28 7.28 -9.31
C LEU A 164 2.66 5.94 -8.91
N ALA A 165 1.97 5.88 -7.77
CA ALA A 165 1.32 4.66 -7.31
C ALA A 165 0.18 4.23 -8.27
N PHE A 166 -0.60 5.18 -8.78
CA PHE A 166 -1.61 4.95 -9.82
C PHE A 166 -1.00 4.37 -11.11
N CYS A 167 0.14 4.90 -11.56
CA CYS A 167 0.84 4.36 -12.72
C CYS A 167 1.26 2.89 -12.51
N ILE A 168 1.53 2.50 -11.27
CA ILE A 168 1.81 1.10 -10.92
C ILE A 168 0.50 0.31 -10.86
N LYS A 169 -0.38 0.60 -9.90
CA LYS A 169 -1.71 -0.03 -9.80
C LYS A 169 -2.75 1.03 -9.47
N GLY A 170 -3.88 1.00 -10.17
CA GLY A 170 -4.90 2.05 -10.10
C GLY A 170 -5.39 2.38 -8.68
N TYR A 171 -5.47 1.36 -7.80
CA TYR A 171 -5.89 1.56 -6.41
C TYR A 171 -4.92 2.45 -5.60
N GLY A 172 -3.67 2.63 -6.04
CA GLY A 172 -2.68 3.52 -5.40
C GLY A 172 -3.12 4.99 -5.38
N LEU A 173 -4.03 5.39 -6.28
CA LEU A 173 -4.58 6.75 -6.33
C LEU A 173 -5.33 7.14 -5.03
N ILE A 174 -5.81 6.16 -4.25
CA ILE A 174 -6.58 6.43 -3.02
C ILE A 174 -5.78 7.26 -2.00
N PHE A 175 -4.45 7.15 -1.98
CA PHE A 175 -3.61 7.96 -1.10
C PHE A 175 -3.65 9.44 -1.43
N ALA A 176 -4.05 9.81 -2.66
CA ALA A 176 -4.23 11.21 -3.03
C ALA A 176 -5.20 11.88 -2.09
N ALA A 177 -6.28 11.22 -1.69
CA ALA A 177 -7.32 11.77 -0.85
C ALA A 177 -6.80 12.28 0.51
N LEU A 178 -5.63 11.84 0.99
CA LEU A 178 -5.06 12.32 2.27
C LEU A 178 -4.94 13.85 2.34
N PHE A 179 -4.79 14.54 1.20
CA PHE A 179 -4.66 16.00 1.14
C PHE A 179 -5.83 16.76 1.80
N ILE A 180 -7.02 16.15 1.88
CA ILE A 180 -8.22 16.81 2.43
C ILE A 180 -8.06 17.18 3.91
N PHE A 181 -7.10 16.55 4.61
CA PHE A 181 -6.81 16.81 6.02
C PHE A 181 -5.69 17.85 6.24
N TYR A 182 -5.17 18.46 5.18
CA TYR A 182 -4.02 19.36 5.21
C TYR A 182 -4.33 20.74 4.61
N PRO A 183 -3.55 21.77 5.00
CA PRO A 183 -3.71 23.11 4.42
C PRO A 183 -3.29 23.16 2.95
N ARG A 184 -3.73 24.23 2.25
CA ARG A 184 -3.42 24.52 0.84
C ARG A 184 -3.91 23.46 -0.18
N PRO A 185 -5.20 23.04 -0.13
CA PRO A 185 -5.74 22.06 -1.07
C PRO A 185 -5.63 22.50 -2.53
N GLY A 186 -5.77 23.80 -2.83
CA GLY A 186 -5.62 24.33 -4.20
C GLY A 186 -4.22 24.08 -4.78
N ARG A 187 -3.16 24.26 -3.97
CA ARG A 187 -1.78 23.93 -4.40
C ARG A 187 -1.61 22.44 -4.65
N TYR A 188 -2.22 21.60 -3.81
CA TYR A 188 -2.18 20.15 -4.00
C TYR A 188 -2.84 19.77 -5.32
N ILE A 189 -4.07 20.23 -5.55
CA ILE A 189 -4.85 19.95 -6.77
C ILE A 189 -4.11 20.44 -8.01
N ALA A 190 -3.62 21.68 -8.03
CA ALA A 190 -2.86 22.21 -9.17
C ALA A 190 -1.59 21.40 -9.45
N SER A 191 -0.88 20.98 -8.39
CA SER A 191 0.30 20.11 -8.54
C SER A 191 -0.09 18.71 -9.05
N SER A 192 -1.20 18.14 -8.57
CA SER A 192 -1.72 16.86 -9.04
C SER A 192 -2.07 16.91 -10.52
N VAL A 193 -2.71 17.98 -11.00
CA VAL A 193 -2.99 18.17 -12.43
C VAL A 193 -1.69 18.22 -13.23
N GLY A 194 -0.71 19.01 -12.79
CA GLY A 194 0.60 19.10 -13.46
C GLY A 194 1.32 17.75 -13.54
N TRP A 195 1.38 17.00 -12.43
CA TRP A 195 1.99 15.67 -12.41
C TRP A 195 1.20 14.64 -13.20
N PHE A 196 -0.13 14.69 -13.17
CA PHE A 196 -0.97 13.79 -13.92
C PHE A 196 -0.76 13.98 -15.43
N LEU A 197 -0.71 15.23 -15.89
CA LEU A 197 -0.39 15.55 -17.29
C LEU A 197 1.02 15.09 -17.64
N LEU A 198 2.02 15.42 -16.82
CA LEU A 198 3.42 15.01 -17.07
C LEU A 198 3.56 13.50 -17.17
N LEU A 199 2.97 12.74 -16.24
CA LEU A 199 3.06 11.29 -16.23
C LEU A 199 2.27 10.67 -17.38
N ASN A 200 1.06 11.15 -17.69
CA ASN A 200 0.28 10.62 -18.81
C ASN A 200 0.93 10.91 -20.16
N LEU A 201 1.51 12.08 -20.34
CA LEU A 201 2.20 12.43 -21.58
C LEU A 201 3.62 11.86 -21.64
N LEU A 202 4.12 11.21 -20.59
CA LEU A 202 5.48 10.67 -20.53
C LEU A 202 5.83 9.74 -21.70
N PRO A 203 4.93 8.84 -22.17
CA PRO A 203 5.22 8.00 -23.34
C PRO A 203 5.23 8.76 -24.68
N LEU A 204 4.58 9.93 -24.77
CA LEU A 204 4.37 10.64 -26.04
C LEU A 204 5.67 10.96 -26.81
N PRO A 205 6.76 11.46 -26.18
CA PRO A 205 8.02 11.73 -26.88
C PRO A 205 8.68 10.49 -27.49
N VAL A 206 8.39 9.31 -26.96
CA VAL A 206 8.94 8.03 -27.46
C VAL A 206 8.07 7.45 -28.57
N LEU A 207 6.75 7.64 -28.48
CA LEU A 207 5.78 6.98 -29.34
C LEU A 207 5.33 7.80 -30.55
N GLY A 208 5.36 9.13 -30.45
CA GLY A 208 4.58 9.98 -31.35
C GLY A 208 3.08 9.88 -31.08
N TRP A 209 2.28 10.73 -31.75
CA TRP A 209 0.86 10.92 -31.42
C TRP A 209 -0.02 9.70 -31.70
N ASP A 210 0.10 9.10 -32.88
CA ASP A 210 -0.79 8.00 -33.29
C ASP A 210 -0.61 6.77 -32.40
N ARG A 211 0.64 6.36 -32.19
CA ARG A 211 0.97 5.21 -31.35
C ARG A 211 0.66 5.48 -29.87
N PHE A 212 0.84 6.72 -29.42
CA PHE A 212 0.46 7.12 -28.05
C PHE A 212 -1.03 6.84 -27.78
N LEU A 213 -1.92 7.27 -28.67
CA LEU A 213 -3.36 7.01 -28.52
C LEU A 213 -3.69 5.52 -28.59
N GLU A 214 -3.06 4.78 -29.50
CA GLU A 214 -3.28 3.35 -29.66
C GLU A 214 -2.93 2.57 -28.38
N VAL A 215 -1.75 2.83 -27.79
CA VAL A 215 -1.31 2.14 -26.55
C VAL A 215 -2.25 2.42 -25.38
N TYR A 216 -2.78 3.64 -25.28
CA TYR A 216 -3.78 3.98 -24.27
C TYR A 216 -5.12 3.25 -24.48
N GLN A 217 -5.57 3.13 -25.73
CA GLN A 217 -6.76 2.35 -26.06
C GLN A 217 -6.57 0.86 -25.73
N GLN A 218 -5.39 0.30 -26.04
CA GLN A 218 -5.02 -1.07 -25.70
C GLN A 218 -5.02 -1.30 -24.19
N TRP A 219 -4.45 -0.37 -23.42
CA TRP A 219 -4.47 -0.43 -21.95
C TRP A 219 -5.90 -0.45 -21.39
N VAL A 220 -6.77 0.45 -21.85
CA VAL A 220 -8.16 0.50 -21.40
C VAL A 220 -8.92 -0.77 -21.77
N ALA A 221 -8.77 -1.27 -23.00
CA ALA A 221 -9.39 -2.51 -23.45
C ALA A 221 -8.91 -3.71 -22.62
N CYS A 222 -7.62 -3.78 -22.29
CA CYS A 222 -7.04 -4.80 -21.42
C CYS A 222 -7.67 -4.78 -20.02
N LEU A 223 -7.78 -3.61 -19.39
CA LEU A 223 -8.41 -3.49 -18.06
C LEU A 223 -9.90 -3.85 -18.06
N GLN A 224 -10.62 -3.58 -19.15
CA GLN A 224 -12.02 -3.97 -19.29
C GLN A 224 -12.17 -5.49 -19.46
N ALA A 225 -11.27 -6.12 -20.22
CA ALA A 225 -11.25 -7.57 -20.42
C ALA A 225 -10.81 -8.33 -19.16
N ASP A 226 -9.94 -7.73 -18.34
CA ASP A 226 -9.46 -8.28 -17.07
C ASP A 226 -10.46 -8.14 -15.91
N TYR A 227 -11.68 -7.64 -16.17
CA TYR A 227 -12.74 -7.55 -15.16
C TYR A 227 -13.35 -8.93 -14.83
N LYS A 228 -12.52 -9.86 -14.35
CA LYS A 228 -12.96 -11.16 -13.83
C LYS A 228 -13.36 -10.96 -12.38
N VAL A 229 -14.60 -11.35 -12.03
CA VAL A 229 -15.05 -11.35 -10.64
C VAL A 229 -14.20 -12.35 -9.85
N ASN A 230 -13.28 -11.82 -9.05
CA ASN A 230 -12.47 -12.54 -8.07
C ASN A 230 -12.93 -12.14 -6.65
N TYR A 231 -12.54 -12.91 -5.65
CA TYR A 231 -12.79 -12.60 -4.25
C TYR A 231 -11.49 -12.32 -3.49
N GLY A 232 -10.36 -12.88 -3.94
CA GLY A 232 -9.01 -12.60 -3.42
C GLY A 232 -8.84 -12.86 -1.92
N PHE A 233 -7.68 -12.46 -1.40
CA PHE A 233 -7.39 -12.37 0.03
C PHE A 233 -8.02 -11.09 0.60
N SER A 234 -9.36 -11.07 0.68
CA SER A 234 -10.12 -9.87 1.07
C SER A 234 -11.36 -10.23 1.91
N ILE A 235 -12.11 -9.22 2.36
CA ILE A 235 -13.40 -9.43 3.04
C ILE A 235 -14.37 -10.20 2.12
N MET A 236 -14.35 -9.95 0.82
CA MET A 236 -15.18 -10.68 -0.15
C MET A 236 -14.79 -12.16 -0.20
N GLY A 237 -13.49 -12.49 -0.09
CA GLY A 237 -12.99 -13.85 0.05
C GLY A 237 -13.53 -14.55 1.29
N LEU A 238 -13.49 -13.87 2.45
CA LEU A 238 -14.06 -14.41 3.69
C LEU A 238 -15.58 -14.62 3.59
N LEU A 239 -16.31 -13.68 2.97
CA LEU A 239 -17.74 -13.83 2.74
C LEU A 239 -18.04 -15.01 1.83
N LYS A 240 -17.25 -15.22 0.77
CA LYS A 240 -17.39 -16.38 -0.13
C LYS A 240 -17.14 -17.71 0.58
N LEU A 241 -16.19 -17.72 1.52
CA LEU A 241 -15.87 -18.90 2.33
C LEU A 241 -17.01 -19.27 3.28
N ILE A 242 -17.60 -18.27 3.96
CA ILE A 242 -18.69 -18.49 4.94
C ILE A 242 -20.03 -18.71 4.23
N TRP A 243 -20.27 -18.03 3.11
CA TRP A 243 -21.46 -18.14 2.30
C TRP A 243 -21.08 -18.46 0.84
N PRO A 244 -21.00 -19.75 0.46
CA PRO A 244 -20.55 -20.17 -0.88
C PRO A 244 -21.38 -19.61 -2.04
N ALA A 245 -22.65 -19.26 -1.82
CA ALA A 245 -23.51 -18.63 -2.84
C ALA A 245 -23.30 -17.11 -2.98
N PHE A 246 -22.42 -16.49 -2.20
CA PHE A 246 -22.12 -15.06 -2.28
C PHE A 246 -21.50 -14.69 -3.65
N GLN A 247 -22.06 -13.66 -4.30
CA GLN A 247 -21.61 -13.15 -5.61
C GLN A 247 -21.52 -11.61 -5.66
N ALA A 248 -21.90 -10.91 -4.59
CA ALA A 248 -22.09 -9.46 -4.58
C ALA A 248 -20.79 -8.67 -4.31
N VAL A 249 -19.73 -8.94 -5.08
CA VAL A 249 -18.41 -8.29 -4.93
C VAL A 249 -18.51 -6.77 -5.03
N SER A 250 -19.12 -6.26 -6.11
CA SER A 250 -19.29 -4.81 -6.33
C SER A 250 -20.04 -4.13 -5.19
N THR A 251 -21.05 -4.79 -4.62
CA THR A 251 -21.81 -4.26 -3.47
C THR A 251 -20.91 -4.07 -2.26
N VAL A 252 -20.05 -5.04 -1.93
CA VAL A 252 -19.11 -4.91 -0.81
C VAL A 252 -18.10 -3.80 -1.06
N GLN A 253 -17.60 -3.66 -2.29
CA GLN A 253 -16.68 -2.57 -2.65
C GLN A 253 -17.35 -1.19 -2.52
N ILE A 254 -18.59 -1.04 -3.02
CA ILE A 254 -19.37 0.19 -2.89
C ILE A 254 -19.60 0.53 -1.42
N LEU A 255 -20.04 -0.44 -0.61
CA LEU A 255 -20.20 -0.23 0.84
C LEU A 255 -18.88 0.15 1.50
N GLY A 256 -17.77 -0.47 1.10
CA GLY A 256 -16.43 -0.10 1.56
C GLY A 256 -16.08 1.35 1.25
N VAL A 257 -16.33 1.80 0.02
CA VAL A 257 -16.11 3.20 -0.38
C VAL A 257 -17.01 4.15 0.40
N LEU A 258 -18.29 3.81 0.58
CA LEU A 258 -19.23 4.62 1.35
C LEU A 258 -18.81 4.75 2.81
N LEU A 259 -18.35 3.66 3.45
CA LEU A 259 -17.84 3.67 4.82
C LEU A 259 -16.55 4.50 4.95
N LEU A 260 -15.62 4.36 3.99
CA LEU A 260 -14.43 5.20 3.90
C LEU A 260 -14.81 6.68 3.79
N ALA A 261 -15.69 7.03 2.84
CA ALA A 261 -16.13 8.39 2.60
C ALA A 261 -16.86 8.99 3.82
N ALA A 262 -17.77 8.24 4.45
CA ALA A 262 -18.48 8.69 5.65
C ALA A 262 -17.51 8.98 6.79
N THR A 263 -16.59 8.05 7.06
CA THR A 263 -15.59 8.20 8.13
C THR A 263 -14.68 9.39 7.87
N TRP A 264 -14.17 9.52 6.64
CA TRP A 264 -13.30 10.63 6.26
C TRP A 264 -14.02 11.97 6.25
N SER A 265 -15.31 12.00 5.89
CA SER A 265 -16.14 13.22 5.92
C SER A 265 -16.27 13.77 7.33
N ILE A 266 -16.42 12.91 8.35
CA ILE A 266 -16.44 13.34 9.76
C ILE A 266 -15.15 14.10 10.11
N TYR A 267 -14.00 13.55 9.74
CA TYR A 267 -12.70 14.16 10.05
C TYR A 267 -12.36 15.35 9.17
N TRP A 268 -12.85 15.38 7.93
CA TRP A 268 -12.75 16.54 7.06
C TRP A 268 -13.56 17.72 7.62
N LEU A 269 -14.79 17.50 8.09
CA LEU A 269 -15.57 18.54 8.77
C LEU A 269 -14.87 19.03 10.03
N LYS A 270 -14.29 18.12 10.84
CA LYS A 270 -13.48 18.49 12.00
C LYS A 270 -12.26 19.34 11.63
N SER A 271 -11.56 18.98 10.55
CA SER A 271 -10.36 19.71 10.10
C SER A 271 -10.67 21.14 9.66
N ARG A 272 -11.93 21.45 9.29
CA ARG A 272 -12.38 22.82 9.01
C ARG A 272 -12.49 23.71 10.25
N VAL A 273 -12.72 23.12 11.42
CA VAL A 273 -12.83 23.86 12.68
C VAL A 273 -11.48 23.98 13.37
N GLN A 274 -10.71 22.90 13.40
CA GLN A 274 -9.39 22.86 14.02
C GLN A 274 -8.48 21.85 13.31
N PRO A 275 -7.17 22.09 13.21
CA PRO A 275 -6.24 21.10 12.67
C PRO A 275 -6.33 19.78 13.45
N LEU A 276 -6.38 18.66 12.72
CA LEU A 276 -6.32 17.35 13.35
C LEU A 276 -4.96 17.15 14.03
N ASN A 277 -4.91 16.38 15.11
CA ASN A 277 -3.62 16.00 15.70
C ASN A 277 -2.95 14.89 14.88
N LEU A 278 -1.63 14.71 15.08
CA LEU A 278 -0.86 13.72 14.33
C LEU A 278 -1.38 12.29 14.53
N THR A 279 -1.74 11.92 15.76
CA THR A 279 -2.32 10.60 16.08
C THR A 279 -3.54 10.30 15.20
N THR A 280 -4.45 11.26 15.06
CA THR A 280 -5.65 11.11 14.21
C THR A 280 -5.29 10.95 12.74
N ARG A 281 -4.32 11.74 12.24
CA ARG A 281 -3.88 11.64 10.83
C ARG A 281 -3.18 10.31 10.56
N LEU A 282 -2.38 9.80 11.50
CA LEU A 282 -1.78 8.47 11.43
C LEU A 282 -2.85 7.36 11.50
N SER A 283 -3.91 7.51 12.31
CA SER A 283 -5.05 6.57 12.33
C SER A 283 -5.78 6.55 10.98
N LEU A 284 -5.98 7.70 10.34
CA LEU A 284 -6.59 7.78 9.00
C LEU A 284 -5.70 7.16 7.92
N LEU A 285 -4.37 7.32 8.02
CA LEU A 285 -3.40 6.63 7.17
C LEU A 285 -3.44 5.11 7.37
N ALA A 286 -3.42 4.64 8.62
CA ALA A 286 -3.53 3.23 8.97
C ALA A 286 -4.82 2.62 8.41
N TYR A 287 -5.92 3.35 8.56
CA TYR A 287 -7.24 2.96 8.07
C TYR A 287 -7.26 2.78 6.55
N VAL A 288 -6.74 3.74 5.78
CA VAL A 288 -6.74 3.61 4.30
C VAL A 288 -5.79 2.51 3.82
N LEU A 289 -4.63 2.32 4.45
CA LEU A 289 -3.70 1.24 4.13
C LEU A 289 -4.34 -0.16 4.31
N LEU A 290 -5.09 -0.36 5.38
CA LEU A 290 -5.89 -1.58 5.59
C LEU A 290 -7.02 -1.69 4.57
N TRP A 291 -7.78 -0.60 4.38
CA TRP A 291 -8.93 -0.55 3.48
C TRP A 291 -8.58 -0.94 2.03
N VAL A 292 -7.44 -0.46 1.52
CA VAL A 292 -6.97 -0.75 0.15
C VAL A 292 -6.95 -2.24 -0.16
N ILE A 293 -6.56 -3.08 0.81
CA ILE A 293 -6.44 -4.52 0.62
C ILE A 293 -7.76 -5.23 0.95
N LEU A 294 -8.39 -4.86 2.06
CA LEU A 294 -9.57 -5.55 2.56
C LEU A 294 -10.78 -5.42 1.62
N PHE A 295 -10.85 -4.32 0.85
CA PHE A 295 -11.88 -4.05 -0.15
C PHE A 295 -11.40 -4.24 -1.61
N ASN A 296 -10.25 -4.88 -1.82
CA ASN A 296 -9.76 -5.23 -3.15
C ASN A 296 -10.04 -6.71 -3.45
N HIS A 297 -10.94 -6.95 -4.42
CA HIS A 297 -11.38 -8.26 -4.83
C HIS A 297 -10.29 -9.12 -5.52
N ALA A 298 -9.21 -8.48 -6.00
CA ALA A 298 -8.06 -9.12 -6.63
C ALA A 298 -6.81 -9.08 -5.74
N ALA A 299 -6.96 -8.85 -4.42
CA ALA A 299 -5.83 -8.86 -3.50
C ALA A 299 -5.18 -10.24 -3.42
N GLU A 300 -3.88 -10.32 -3.71
CA GLU A 300 -3.07 -11.52 -3.47
C GLU A 300 -2.49 -11.52 -2.05
N SER A 301 -2.04 -12.69 -1.58
CA SER A 301 -1.39 -12.83 -0.28
C SER A 301 -0.21 -11.85 -0.09
N GLN A 302 0.60 -11.61 -1.13
CA GLN A 302 1.79 -10.76 -1.10
C GLN A 302 1.44 -9.26 -1.14
N THR A 303 0.20 -8.90 -1.47
CA THR A 303 -0.29 -7.51 -1.42
C THR A 303 -0.46 -7.01 0.02
N TYR A 304 -0.47 -7.93 0.99
CA TYR A 304 -0.67 -7.62 2.40
C TYR A 304 0.41 -6.76 3.03
N ILE A 305 1.57 -6.57 2.39
CA ILE A 305 2.55 -5.57 2.83
C ILE A 305 1.93 -4.19 3.07
N ILE A 306 0.91 -3.80 2.28
CA ILE A 306 0.15 -2.56 2.47
C ILE A 306 -0.68 -2.62 3.77
N ALA A 307 -1.48 -3.67 3.94
CA ALA A 307 -2.35 -3.84 5.11
C ALA A 307 -1.57 -4.05 6.42
N VAL A 308 -0.49 -4.83 6.38
CA VAL A 308 0.40 -5.08 7.53
C VAL A 308 1.07 -3.78 7.96
N GLN A 309 1.47 -2.90 7.03
CA GLN A 309 1.96 -1.57 7.38
C GLN A 309 0.87 -0.71 8.05
N GLY A 310 -0.38 -0.80 7.59
CA GLY A 310 -1.52 -0.14 8.26
C GLY A 310 -1.77 -0.69 9.67
N ALA A 311 -1.76 -2.01 9.84
CA ALA A 311 -1.88 -2.66 11.15
C ALA A 311 -0.72 -2.29 12.09
N ALA A 312 0.51 -2.19 11.58
CA ALA A 312 1.67 -1.77 12.35
C ALA A 312 1.48 -0.35 12.92
N LEU A 313 0.99 0.59 12.10
CA LEU A 313 0.68 1.94 12.55
C LEU A 313 -0.44 1.93 13.60
N TYR A 314 -1.50 1.15 13.40
CA TYR A 314 -2.57 1.04 14.40
C TYR A 314 -2.07 0.51 15.75
N ILE A 315 -1.34 -0.62 15.74
CA ILE A 315 -0.75 -1.23 16.93
C ILE A 315 0.13 -0.23 17.69
N LEU A 316 0.91 0.55 16.94
CA LEU A 316 1.78 1.58 17.49
C LEU A 316 1.00 2.64 18.27
N LEU A 317 -0.09 3.15 17.68
CA LEU A 317 -0.92 4.19 18.27
C LEU A 317 -1.68 3.67 19.50
N GLU A 318 -2.14 2.42 19.46
CA GLU A 318 -2.90 1.83 20.57
C GLU A 318 -2.01 1.29 21.69
N LYS A 319 -0.71 1.11 21.46
CA LYS A 319 0.22 0.59 22.49
C LYS A 319 0.25 1.45 23.76
N GLU A 320 0.19 2.76 23.62
CA GLU A 320 0.22 3.68 24.76
C GLU A 320 -1.13 3.70 25.52
N ARG A 321 -2.23 3.54 24.79
CA ARG A 321 -3.59 3.64 25.34
C ARG A 321 -4.12 2.31 25.89
N TYR A 322 -3.96 1.24 25.13
CA TYR A 322 -4.45 -0.12 25.42
C TYR A 322 -3.35 -1.17 25.15
N PRO A 323 -2.31 -1.26 25.99
CA PRO A 323 -1.13 -2.09 25.71
C PRO A 323 -1.45 -3.59 25.57
N ARG A 324 -2.42 -4.12 26.33
CA ARG A 324 -2.84 -5.53 26.24
C ARG A 324 -3.52 -5.83 24.90
N TRP A 325 -4.38 -4.92 24.44
CA TRP A 325 -5.03 -5.02 23.14
C TRP A 325 -4.03 -4.89 22.00
N ALA A 326 -3.15 -3.90 22.05
CA ALA A 326 -2.07 -3.74 21.08
C ALA A 326 -1.17 -4.99 21.01
N THR A 327 -0.88 -5.62 22.16
CA THR A 327 -0.13 -6.88 22.22
C THR A 327 -0.90 -8.01 21.54
N LEU A 328 -2.19 -8.16 21.82
CA LEU A 328 -3.04 -9.17 21.16
C LEU A 328 -3.08 -8.95 19.64
N CYS A 329 -3.31 -7.72 19.16
CA CYS A 329 -3.25 -7.40 17.74
C CYS A 329 -1.89 -7.72 17.12
N THR A 330 -0.80 -7.42 17.83
CA THR A 330 0.56 -7.76 17.39
C THR A 330 0.69 -9.27 17.20
N LEU A 331 0.27 -10.07 18.17
CA LEU A 331 0.35 -11.54 18.10
C LEU A 331 -0.52 -12.08 16.96
N LEU A 332 -1.77 -11.62 16.85
CA LEU A 332 -2.68 -12.08 15.80
C LEU A 332 -2.16 -11.73 14.41
N VAL A 333 -1.78 -10.49 14.15
CA VAL A 333 -1.27 -10.07 12.85
C VAL A 333 0.07 -10.74 12.55
N PHE A 334 0.98 -10.83 13.52
CA PHE A 334 2.28 -11.45 13.29
C PHE A 334 2.17 -12.94 12.97
N PHE A 335 1.49 -13.72 13.80
CA PHE A 335 1.41 -15.17 13.60
C PHE A 335 0.44 -15.58 12.50
N LEU A 336 -0.73 -14.94 12.41
CA LEU A 336 -1.79 -15.39 11.49
C LEU A 336 -1.79 -14.65 10.16
N THR A 337 -1.17 -13.46 10.05
CA THR A 337 -1.02 -12.73 8.79
C THR A 337 0.40 -12.82 8.25
N VAL A 338 1.39 -12.32 9.00
CA VAL A 338 2.76 -12.19 8.51
C VAL A 338 3.43 -13.56 8.34
N LEU A 339 3.31 -14.45 9.32
CA LEU A 339 3.91 -15.79 9.26
C LEU A 339 3.07 -16.81 8.51
N SER A 340 1.87 -16.48 8.03
CA SER A 340 0.90 -17.44 7.50
C SER A 340 1.42 -18.26 6.31
N ALA A 341 2.31 -17.67 5.50
CA ALA A 341 2.93 -18.29 4.34
C ALA A 341 4.36 -18.78 4.62
N SER A 342 4.89 -18.57 5.82
CA SER A 342 6.27 -18.89 6.18
C SER A 342 6.48 -20.36 6.51
N ASP A 343 7.74 -20.81 6.45
CA ASP A 343 8.13 -22.16 6.83
C ASP A 343 8.09 -22.41 8.35
N VAL A 344 7.70 -21.41 9.15
CA VAL A 344 7.36 -21.60 10.57
C VAL A 344 6.20 -22.58 10.70
N TYR A 345 5.29 -22.62 9.73
CA TYR A 345 4.20 -23.58 9.68
C TYR A 345 4.52 -24.74 8.70
N PRO A 346 4.22 -25.99 9.06
CA PRO A 346 4.38 -27.13 8.16
C PRO A 346 3.66 -26.91 6.82
N PRO A 347 4.19 -27.40 5.69
CA PRO A 347 3.55 -27.26 4.38
C PRO A 347 2.09 -27.72 4.36
N LEU A 348 1.75 -28.78 5.10
CA LEU A 348 0.38 -29.27 5.24
C LEU A 348 -0.56 -28.21 5.83
N TRP A 349 -0.14 -27.51 6.88
CA TRP A 349 -0.95 -26.48 7.51
C TRP A 349 -1.15 -25.28 6.58
N ARG A 350 -0.10 -24.89 5.84
CA ARG A 350 -0.23 -23.81 4.85
C ARG A 350 -1.25 -24.15 3.76
N ARG A 351 -1.16 -25.35 3.19
CA ARG A 351 -2.02 -25.80 2.07
C ARG A 351 -3.43 -26.19 2.50
N ALA A 352 -3.61 -26.77 3.68
CA ALA A 352 -4.91 -27.28 4.14
C ALA A 352 -5.66 -26.30 5.06
N PHE A 353 -4.96 -25.38 5.73
CA PHE A 353 -5.57 -24.46 6.69
C PHE A 353 -5.39 -22.99 6.33
N PHE A 354 -4.16 -22.47 6.30
CA PHE A 354 -3.95 -21.02 6.14
C PHE A 354 -4.45 -20.47 4.81
N TYR A 355 -4.13 -21.15 3.70
CA TYR A 355 -4.49 -20.68 2.37
C TYR A 355 -6.00 -20.85 2.07
N PRO A 356 -6.62 -22.04 2.26
CA PRO A 356 -8.03 -22.24 1.91
C PRO A 356 -9.00 -21.45 2.79
N TYR A 357 -8.68 -21.28 4.09
CA TYR A 357 -9.52 -20.53 5.02
C TYR A 357 -9.17 -19.04 5.11
N LEU A 358 -8.28 -18.54 4.24
CA LEU A 358 -7.90 -17.12 4.17
C LEU A 358 -7.49 -16.54 5.54
N ILE A 359 -6.80 -17.33 6.36
CA ILE A 359 -6.45 -16.97 7.74
C ILE A 359 -5.69 -15.65 7.81
N LYS A 360 -4.87 -15.37 6.78
CA LYS A 360 -4.11 -14.12 6.61
C LYS A 360 -4.98 -12.86 6.68
N VAL A 361 -6.22 -12.95 6.20
CA VAL A 361 -7.15 -11.81 6.05
C VAL A 361 -7.75 -11.40 7.40
N ILE A 362 -7.97 -12.37 8.29
CA ILE A 362 -8.79 -12.22 9.50
C ILE A 362 -8.21 -11.18 10.49
N PRO A 363 -6.91 -11.21 10.86
CA PRO A 363 -6.36 -10.24 11.81
C PRO A 363 -6.43 -8.80 11.32
N CYS A 364 -6.07 -8.55 10.05
CA CYS A 364 -6.15 -7.22 9.45
C CYS A 364 -7.59 -6.72 9.38
N THR A 365 -8.54 -7.62 9.12
CA THR A 365 -9.98 -7.31 9.11
C THR A 365 -10.47 -6.89 10.50
N LEU A 366 -10.09 -7.65 11.54
CA LEU A 366 -10.41 -7.31 12.93
C LEU A 366 -9.84 -5.95 13.32
N VAL A 367 -8.56 -5.71 13.02
CA VAL A 367 -7.90 -4.43 13.28
C VAL A 367 -8.64 -3.29 12.58
N TRP A 368 -9.01 -3.47 11.32
CA TRP A 368 -9.75 -2.46 10.56
C TRP A 368 -11.14 -2.18 11.15
N PHE A 369 -11.90 -3.21 11.55
CA PHE A 369 -13.21 -3.02 12.18
C PHE A 369 -13.13 -2.25 13.50
N VAL A 370 -12.14 -2.58 14.34
CA VAL A 370 -11.95 -1.84 15.60
C VAL A 370 -11.54 -0.39 15.31
N LEU A 371 -10.57 -0.17 14.42
CA LEU A 371 -10.16 1.16 14.02
C LEU A 371 -11.32 1.98 13.42
N GLN A 372 -12.18 1.34 12.62
CA GLN A 372 -13.38 1.95 12.05
C GLN A 372 -14.34 2.42 13.15
N PHE A 373 -14.64 1.53 14.11
CA PHE A 373 -15.49 1.87 15.25
C PHE A 373 -14.90 3.00 16.09
N GLU A 374 -13.59 2.97 16.33
CA GLU A 374 -12.91 4.01 17.10
C GLU A 374 -12.91 5.36 16.39
N LEU A 375 -12.66 5.39 15.07
CA LEU A 375 -12.67 6.61 14.27
C LEU A 375 -14.08 7.23 14.23
N ILE A 376 -15.14 6.42 14.02
CA ILE A 376 -16.51 6.91 14.10
C ILE A 376 -16.81 7.41 15.53
N SER A 377 -16.52 6.62 16.56
CA SER A 377 -16.85 6.97 17.95
C SER A 377 -16.14 8.25 18.40
N ARG A 378 -14.82 8.34 18.19
CA ARG A 378 -14.02 9.55 18.48
C ARG A 378 -14.44 10.72 17.58
N GLY A 379 -14.84 10.42 16.34
CA GLY A 379 -15.40 11.33 15.36
C GLY A 379 -16.68 12.02 15.86
N LEU A 380 -17.66 11.25 16.32
CA LEU A 380 -18.96 11.77 16.74
C LEU A 380 -18.95 12.43 18.13
N GLN A 381 -17.94 12.19 18.95
CA GLN A 381 -17.82 12.72 20.32
C GLN A 381 -17.58 14.26 20.46
N GLN A 382 -18.14 15.13 19.61
CA GLN A 382 -17.99 16.58 19.79
C GLN A 382 -19.09 17.24 20.65
N ARG A 383 -18.64 18.03 21.66
CA ARG A 383 -19.36 18.97 22.55
C ARG A 383 -20.09 18.41 23.79
N LYS A 384 -19.35 18.07 24.86
CA LYS A 384 -19.85 18.23 26.25
C LYS A 384 -19.19 19.36 27.05
N HIS A 385 -18.24 20.10 26.46
CA HIS A 385 -17.44 21.10 27.19
C HIS A 385 -17.55 22.54 26.68
N ARG A 386 -18.54 22.87 25.85
CA ARG A 386 -18.74 24.25 25.35
C ARG A 386 -20.07 24.91 25.74
N ILE A 387 -20.83 24.32 26.66
CA ILE A 387 -22.07 24.92 27.19
C ILE A 387 -21.89 25.41 28.64
N SER A 388 -20.88 24.96 29.41
CA SER A 388 -20.70 25.46 30.78
C SER A 388 -19.93 26.79 30.90
N GLU A 389 -19.25 27.26 29.86
CA GLU A 389 -18.52 28.55 29.90
C GLU A 389 -19.34 29.74 29.39
N SER A 390 -20.49 29.53 28.74
CA SER A 390 -21.40 30.63 28.40
C SER A 390 -22.40 30.97 29.51
N GLN A 391 -22.31 30.33 30.68
CA GLN A 391 -23.21 30.53 31.81
C GLN A 391 -22.64 31.45 32.90
N TYR A 392 -21.46 32.06 32.68
CA TYR A 392 -20.83 33.05 33.58
C TYR A 392 -20.44 34.34 32.85
N ARG A 393 -21.37 34.90 32.08
CA ARG A 393 -21.36 36.35 31.81
C ARG A 393 -22.62 36.95 32.38
N SER A 394 -22.57 37.28 33.68
CA SER A 394 -23.52 38.19 34.30
C SER A 394 -23.45 39.55 33.58
N PRO A 395 -24.59 40.24 33.40
CA PRO A 395 -24.60 41.59 32.89
C PRO A 395 -24.09 42.52 34.00
N VAL A 396 -23.02 43.26 33.72
CA VAL A 396 -22.71 44.46 34.51
C VAL A 396 -23.40 45.62 33.81
N LEU A 397 -24.28 46.25 34.58
CA LEU A 397 -25.04 47.46 34.32
C LEU A 397 -24.16 48.63 33.88
#